data_AF-A0A960PJF0-F1
#
_entry.id   AF-A0A960PJF0-F1
#
_cell.length_a   1.000
_cell.length_b   1.000
_cell.length_c   1.000
_cell.angle_alpha   90.00
_cell.angle_beta   90.00
_cell.angle_gamma   90.00
#
_symmetry.space_group_name_H-M   'P 1'
#
loop_
_entity.id
_entity.type
_entity.pdbx_description
1 polymer ?
#
loop_
_entity_poly.entity_id
_entity_poly.type
_entity_poly.pdbx_seq_one_letter_code
_entity_poly.pdbx_strand_id
1 'polypeptide(L)'
;GDGAVLNVASTAAFQPLPGQAGYGAGKAFVLSYTRSLAGELQGTGVTATALCPGPVETGFAEAAGVDPDDAEAALPSFMWETPEAVARCGLDGLTKGAQVAIPGVANRATAMFAHLAPKRLLVPLIASRHPGLRE
;
A
#
# COMPACT_ATOMS: atom_id res chain seq x y z
N GLY A 1 29.22 -4.01 4.69
CA GLY A 1 28.48 -5.19 5.16
C GLY A 1 27.19 -5.22 4.40
N ASP A 2 26.69 -6.39 4.02
CA ASP A 2 25.55 -6.49 3.11
C ASP A 2 24.28 -6.82 3.89
N GLY A 3 23.18 -6.13 3.57
CA GLY A 3 21.91 -6.32 4.26
C GLY A 3 20.75 -5.65 3.54
N ALA A 4 19.53 -6.02 3.94
CA ALA A 4 18.34 -5.43 3.38
C ALA A 4 17.21 -5.38 4.41
N VAL A 5 16.44 -4.29 4.38
CA VAL A 5 15.26 -4.07 5.23
C VAL A 5 14.01 -3.99 4.34
N LEU A 6 13.02 -4.83 4.61
CA LEU A 6 11.73 -4.80 3.94
C LEU A 6 10.64 -4.40 4.93
N ASN A 7 10.07 -3.21 4.77
CA ASN A 7 8.94 -2.74 5.58
C ASN A 7 7.62 -2.89 4.80
N VAL A 8 6.57 -3.36 5.47
CA VAL A 8 5.25 -3.54 4.87
C VAL A 8 4.37 -2.31 5.10
N ALA A 9 4.25 -1.48 4.07
CA ALA A 9 3.35 -0.34 3.98
C ALA A 9 1.98 -0.77 3.39
N SER A 10 1.42 0.02 2.46
CA SER A 10 0.17 -0.23 1.73
C SER A 10 0.02 0.80 0.61
N THR A 11 -0.77 0.51 -0.42
CA THR A 11 -1.26 1.52 -1.37
C THR A 11 -2.09 2.63 -0.69
N ALA A 12 -2.61 2.37 0.51
CA ALA A 12 -3.21 3.37 1.40
C ALA A 12 -2.24 4.51 1.80
N ALA A 13 -0.93 4.26 1.75
CA ALA A 13 0.09 5.27 2.08
C ALA A 13 0.10 6.47 1.13
N PHE A 14 -0.52 6.35 -0.05
CA PHE A 14 -0.45 7.33 -1.12
C PHE A 14 -1.61 8.34 -1.13
N GLN A 15 -2.62 8.15 -0.28
CA GLN A 15 -3.85 8.93 -0.28
C GLN A 15 -4.52 8.96 1.09
N PRO A 16 -5.27 10.02 1.42
CA PRO A 16 -6.16 9.98 2.58
C PRO A 16 -7.28 8.95 2.37
N LEU A 17 -7.61 8.21 3.43
CA LEU A 17 -8.70 7.22 3.43
C LEU A 17 -9.73 7.59 4.51
N PRO A 18 -10.82 8.30 4.16
CA PRO A 18 -11.98 8.46 5.02
C PRO A 18 -12.47 7.09 5.55
N GLY A 19 -12.84 7.03 6.83
CA GLY A 19 -13.19 5.76 7.51
C GLY A 19 -11.99 4.93 7.97
N GLN A 20 -10.78 5.18 7.46
CA GLN A 20 -9.55 4.46 7.80
C GLN A 20 -8.34 5.41 8.00
N ALA A 21 -8.59 6.59 8.55
CA ALA A 21 -7.59 7.67 8.61
C ALA A 21 -6.31 7.26 9.36
N GLY A 22 -6.44 6.58 10.51
CA GLY A 22 -5.30 6.10 11.29
C GLY A 22 -4.47 5.06 10.55
N TYR A 23 -5.12 4.14 9.83
CA TYR A 23 -4.45 3.15 9.00
C TYR A 23 -3.67 3.82 7.86
N GLY A 24 -4.32 4.71 7.10
CA GLY A 24 -3.68 5.44 6.00
C GLY A 24 -2.48 6.27 6.47
N ALA A 25 -2.64 7.01 7.57
CA ALA A 25 -1.56 7.79 8.17
C ALA A 25 -0.39 6.91 8.64
N GLY A 26 -0.67 5.79 9.31
CA GLY A 26 0.37 4.86 9.74
C GLY A 26 1.14 4.25 8.57
N LYS A 27 0.46 3.89 7.47
CA LYS A 27 1.12 3.35 6.27
C LYS A 27 1.89 4.43 5.51
N ALA A 28 1.43 5.69 5.51
CA ALA A 28 2.18 6.83 4.99
C ALA A 28 3.47 7.09 5.79
N PHE A 29 3.42 6.96 7.11
CA PHE A 29 4.61 7.02 7.96
C PHE A 29 5.62 5.94 7.57
N VAL A 30 5.20 4.67 7.46
CA VAL A 30 6.09 3.56 7.07
C VAL A 30 6.75 3.81 5.72
N LEU A 31 5.99 4.30 4.73
CA LEU A 31 6.52 4.65 3.40
C LEU A 31 7.58 5.76 3.49
N SER A 32 7.28 6.85 4.21
CA SER A 32 8.20 7.99 4.36
C SER A 32 9.46 7.61 5.13
N TYR A 33 9.30 6.87 6.22
CA TYR A 33 10.39 6.34 7.05
C TYR A 33 11.32 5.48 6.21
N THR A 34 10.77 4.53 5.45
CA THR A 34 11.59 3.58 4.67
C THR A 34 12.36 4.26 3.55
N ARG A 35 11.78 5.28 2.89
CA ARG A 35 12.49 6.10 1.89
C ARG A 35 13.63 6.89 2.51
N SER A 36 13.40 7.48 3.69
CA SER A 36 14.42 8.25 4.41
C SER A 36 15.57 7.33 4.83
N LEU A 37 15.25 6.17 5.41
CA LEU A 37 16.21 5.14 5.77
C LEU A 37 17.04 4.66 4.56
N ALA A 38 16.40 4.45 3.40
CA ALA A 38 17.12 4.09 2.17
C ALA A 38 18.14 5.17 1.74
N GLY A 39 17.85 6.45 1.97
CA GLY A 39 18.78 7.55 1.75
C GLY A 39 19.92 7.58 2.76
N GLU A 40 19.61 7.40 4.05
CA GLU A 40 20.59 7.36 5.15
C GLU A 40 21.58 6.19 5.01
N LEU A 41 21.14 5.07 4.44
CA LEU A 41 21.96 3.87 4.24
C LEU A 41 22.82 3.89 2.96
N GLN A 42 22.77 4.95 2.16
CA GLN A 42 23.58 5.03 0.94
C GLN A 42 25.08 4.88 1.24
N GLY A 43 25.76 4.01 0.48
CA GLY A 43 27.19 3.72 0.66
C GLY A 43 27.52 2.70 1.76
N THR A 44 26.54 2.22 2.53
CA THR A 44 26.79 1.25 3.63
C THR A 44 26.82 -0.22 3.17
N GLY A 45 26.22 -0.52 2.01
CA GLY A 45 25.93 -1.88 1.56
C GLY A 45 24.56 -2.42 2.01
N VAL A 46 23.79 -1.62 2.78
CA VAL A 46 22.44 -1.97 3.24
C VAL A 46 21.39 -1.22 2.42
N THR A 47 20.31 -1.90 2.04
CA THR A 47 19.17 -1.29 1.32
C THR A 47 17.89 -1.31 2.16
N ALA A 48 16.95 -0.41 1.86
CA ALA A 48 15.62 -0.40 2.48
C ALA A 48 14.52 -0.28 1.41
N THR A 49 13.51 -1.15 1.49
CA THR A 49 12.40 -1.25 0.52
C THR A 49 11.06 -1.18 1.25
N ALA A 50 10.15 -0.34 0.76
CA ALA A 50 8.76 -0.31 1.22
C ALA A 50 7.86 -1.15 0.30
N LEU A 51 7.36 -2.27 0.79
CA LEU A 51 6.34 -3.08 0.12
C LEU A 51 4.96 -2.44 0.35
N CYS A 52 4.30 -2.01 -0.72
CA CYS A 52 3.05 -1.28 -0.69
C CYS A 52 1.94 -2.08 -1.41
N PRO A 53 1.38 -3.11 -0.76
CA PRO A 53 0.33 -3.94 -1.38
C PRO A 53 -1.00 -3.18 -1.53
N GLY A 54 -1.74 -3.57 -2.56
CA GLY A 54 -3.18 -3.29 -2.69
C GLY A 54 -4.01 -4.30 -1.90
N PRO A 55 -5.22 -4.63 -2.37
CA PRO A 55 -6.00 -5.75 -1.85
C PRO A 55 -5.22 -7.07 -2.00
N VAL A 56 -5.23 -7.88 -0.94
CA VAL A 56 -4.54 -9.18 -0.91
C VAL A 56 -5.50 -10.23 -0.35
N GLU A 57 -5.58 -11.37 -1.03
CA GLU A 57 -6.41 -12.53 -0.65
C GLU A 57 -5.89 -13.16 0.66
N THR A 58 -6.26 -12.53 1.77
CA THR A 58 -5.84 -12.87 3.14
C THR A 58 -7.00 -12.65 4.10
N GLY A 59 -6.87 -13.11 5.35
CA GLY A 59 -7.83 -12.80 6.41
C GLY A 59 -7.83 -11.33 6.88
N PHE A 60 -7.25 -10.39 6.14
CA PHE A 60 -7.20 -8.98 6.54
C PHE A 60 -8.60 -8.34 6.61
N ALA A 61 -9.47 -8.62 5.64
CA ALA A 61 -10.83 -8.08 5.63
C ALA A 61 -11.60 -8.53 6.88
N GLU A 62 -11.59 -9.85 7.14
CA GLU A 62 -12.19 -10.45 8.33
C GLU A 62 -11.62 -9.87 9.62
N ALA A 63 -10.29 -9.75 9.73
CA ALA A 63 -9.62 -9.17 10.90
C ALA A 63 -9.93 -7.67 11.09
N ALA A 64 -10.27 -6.96 10.01
CA ALA A 64 -10.73 -5.58 10.03
C ALA A 64 -12.24 -5.44 10.32
N GLY A 65 -12.95 -6.55 10.56
CA GLY A 65 -14.39 -6.57 10.79
C GLY A 65 -15.21 -6.32 9.53
N VAL A 66 -14.65 -6.58 8.36
CA VAL A 66 -15.32 -6.50 7.06
C VAL A 66 -15.60 -7.90 6.57
N ASP A 67 -16.83 -8.14 6.10
CA ASP A 67 -17.16 -9.42 5.48
C ASP A 67 -16.29 -9.63 4.22
N PRO A 68 -15.63 -10.78 4.05
CA PRO A 68 -14.76 -11.04 2.90
C PRO A 68 -15.45 -10.87 1.56
N ASP A 69 -16.72 -11.27 1.45
CA ASP A 69 -17.49 -11.19 0.20
C ASP A 69 -17.80 -9.72 -0.14
N ASP A 70 -18.12 -8.91 0.88
CA ASP A 70 -18.33 -7.47 0.73
C ASP A 70 -17.04 -6.75 0.34
N ALA A 71 -15.90 -7.16 0.92
CA ALA A 71 -14.59 -6.61 0.58
C ALA A 71 -14.25 -6.93 -0.88
N GLU A 72 -14.41 -8.18 -1.31
CA GLU A 72 -14.16 -8.63 -2.67
C GLU A 72 -15.05 -7.89 -3.68
N ALA A 73 -16.34 -7.74 -3.37
CA ALA A 73 -17.29 -7.02 -4.22
C ALA A 73 -17.00 -5.50 -4.32
N ALA A 74 -16.34 -4.90 -3.32
CA ALA A 74 -16.05 -3.47 -3.30
C ALA A 74 -14.98 -3.03 -4.32
N LEU A 75 -14.15 -3.96 -4.82
CA LEU A 75 -13.02 -3.67 -5.70
C LEU A 75 -12.95 -4.64 -6.88
N PRO A 76 -12.67 -4.16 -8.09
CA PRO A 76 -12.44 -5.03 -9.25
C PRO A 76 -11.46 -6.17 -8.99
N SER A 77 -11.82 -7.39 -9.41
CA SER A 77 -11.02 -8.61 -9.20
C SER A 77 -9.58 -8.50 -9.68
N PHE A 78 -9.31 -7.76 -10.76
CA PHE A 78 -7.95 -7.56 -11.28
C PHE A 78 -7.01 -6.76 -10.36
N MET A 79 -7.51 -6.16 -9.28
CA MET A 79 -6.70 -5.47 -8.27
C MET A 79 -6.31 -6.38 -7.09
N TRP A 80 -6.96 -7.53 -6.96
CA TRP A 80 -6.65 -8.51 -5.92
C TRP A 80 -5.39 -9.28 -6.30
N GLU A 81 -4.51 -9.45 -5.31
CA GLU A 81 -3.24 -10.16 -5.47
C GLU A 81 -3.17 -11.31 -4.47
N THR A 82 -2.52 -12.42 -4.85
CA THR A 82 -2.27 -13.51 -3.90
C THR A 82 -1.12 -13.15 -2.94
N PRO A 83 -1.09 -13.72 -1.73
CA PRO A 83 0.02 -13.52 -0.79
C PRO A 83 1.39 -13.86 -1.39
N GLU A 84 1.48 -14.90 -2.23
CA GLU A 84 2.70 -15.34 -2.90
C GLU A 84 3.17 -14.32 -3.94
N ALA A 85 2.25 -13.71 -4.69
CA ALA A 85 2.57 -12.66 -5.65
C ALA A 85 3.10 -11.41 -4.93
N VAL A 86 2.48 -11.03 -3.82
CA VAL A 86 2.91 -9.91 -2.98
C VAL A 86 4.29 -10.18 -2.37
N ALA A 87 4.51 -11.37 -1.80
CA ALA A 87 5.79 -11.77 -1.23
C ALA A 87 6.90 -11.75 -2.28
N ARG A 88 6.65 -12.28 -3.47
CA ARG A 88 7.60 -12.29 -4.59
C ARG A 88 7.94 -10.88 -5.05
N CYS A 89 6.95 -10.01 -5.20
CA CYS A 89 7.18 -8.60 -5.55
C CYS A 89 8.04 -7.89 -4.49
N GLY A 90 7.80 -8.16 -3.20
CA GLY A 90 8.61 -7.66 -2.09
C GLY A 90 10.06 -8.10 -2.16
N LEU A 91 10.28 -9.41 -2.33
CA LEU A 91 11.63 -9.99 -2.45
C LEU A 91 12.37 -9.47 -3.69
N ASP A 92 11.71 -9.41 -4.84
CA ASP A 92 12.29 -8.86 -6.07
C ASP A 92 12.67 -7.38 -5.92
N GLY A 93 11.83 -6.60 -5.25
CA GLY A 93 12.10 -5.20 -4.92
C GLY A 93 13.31 -5.05 -4.01
N LEU A 94 13.38 -5.90 -2.97
CA LEU A 94 14.47 -5.95 -2.01
C LEU A 94 15.80 -6.27 -2.70
N THR A 95 15.84 -7.32 -3.53
CA THR A 95 17.04 -7.73 -4.28
C THR A 95 17.51 -6.65 -5.27
N LYS A 96 16.59 -5.87 -5.84
CA LYS A 96 16.90 -4.77 -6.76
C LYS A 96 17.26 -3.46 -6.04
N GLY A 97 17.19 -3.41 -4.70
CA GLY A 97 17.38 -2.20 -3.92
C GLY A 97 16.33 -1.12 -4.21
N ALA A 98 15.12 -1.51 -4.63
CA ALA A 98 14.05 -0.59 -4.97
C ALA A 98 13.51 0.08 -3.70
N GLN A 99 13.39 1.41 -3.67
CA GLN A 99 12.83 2.10 -2.50
C GLN A 99 11.35 1.76 -2.26
N VAL A 100 10.60 1.42 -3.32
CA VAL A 100 9.16 1.12 -3.27
C VAL A 100 8.82 -0.04 -4.20
N ALA A 101 8.17 -1.07 -3.65
CA ALA A 101 7.61 -2.20 -4.39
C ALA A 101 6.08 -2.20 -4.26
N ILE A 102 5.37 -2.04 -5.38
CA ILE A 102 3.91 -2.17 -5.44
C ILE A 102 3.59 -3.38 -6.32
N PRO A 103 2.99 -4.46 -5.75
CA PRO A 103 2.46 -5.60 -6.49
C PRO A 103 1.28 -5.18 -7.37
N GLY A 104 1.22 -5.70 -8.60
CA GLY A 104 0.15 -5.41 -9.55
C GLY A 104 0.30 -4.09 -10.30
N VAL A 105 0.11 -4.13 -11.62
CA VAL A 105 0.17 -2.93 -12.47
C VAL A 105 -1.01 -2.00 -12.19
N ALA A 106 -2.20 -2.56 -11.97
CA ALA A 106 -3.40 -1.81 -11.61
C ALA A 106 -3.21 -1.06 -10.28
N ASN A 107 -2.78 -1.76 -9.24
CA ASN A 107 -2.51 -1.16 -7.92
C ASN A 107 -1.45 -0.05 -7.99
N ARG A 108 -0.39 -0.26 -8.78
CA ARG A 108 0.63 0.77 -9.03
C ARG A 108 0.05 2.01 -9.71
N ALA A 109 -0.74 1.82 -10.77
CA ALA A 109 -1.37 2.92 -11.49
C ALA A 109 -2.34 3.70 -10.58
N THR A 110 -3.18 3.00 -9.83
CA THR A 110 -4.14 3.60 -8.88
C THR A 110 -3.43 4.36 -7.77
N ALA A 111 -2.37 3.80 -7.17
CA ALA A 111 -1.60 4.48 -6.13
C ALA A 111 -0.93 5.76 -6.65
N MET A 112 -0.35 5.71 -7.86
CA MET A 112 0.26 6.88 -8.49
C MET A 112 -0.77 7.97 -8.82
N PHE A 113 -1.91 7.58 -9.39
CA PHE A 113 -3.01 8.51 -9.67
C PHE A 113 -3.51 9.16 -8.38
N ALA A 114 -3.76 8.35 -7.36
CA ALA A 114 -4.24 8.84 -6.07
C ALA A 114 -3.21 9.76 -5.38
N HIS A 115 -1.91 9.51 -5.57
CA HIS A 115 -0.84 10.36 -5.05
C HIS A 115 -0.84 11.74 -5.71
N LEU A 116 -1.03 11.80 -7.03
CA LEU A 116 -0.97 13.04 -7.82
C LEU A 116 -2.30 13.81 -7.87
N ALA A 117 -3.43 13.13 -7.67
CA ALA A 117 -4.74 13.75 -7.76
C ALA A 117 -4.94 14.85 -6.69
N PRO A 118 -5.60 15.98 -7.03
CA PRO A 118 -5.96 17.03 -6.07
C PRO A 118 -6.82 16.48 -4.92
N LYS A 119 -6.33 16.58 -3.69
CA LYS A 119 -7.00 15.99 -2.51
C LYS A 119 -8.39 16.55 -2.26
N ARG A 120 -8.62 17.82 -2.64
CA ARG A 120 -9.93 18.48 -2.57
C ARG A 120 -11.03 17.77 -3.38
N LEU A 121 -10.66 17.03 -4.43
CA LEU A 121 -11.59 16.26 -5.26
C LEU A 121 -11.59 14.78 -4.84
N LEU A 122 -10.41 14.24 -4.54
CA LEU A 122 -10.24 12.82 -4.23
C LEU A 122 -10.90 12.42 -2.91
N VAL A 123 -10.75 13.23 -1.85
CA VAL A 123 -11.24 12.86 -0.51
C VAL A 123 -12.78 12.77 -0.46
N PRO A 124 -13.56 13.74 -0.98
CA PRO A 124 -15.01 13.60 -1.04
C PRO A 124 -15.47 12.42 -1.90
N LEU A 125 -14.77 12.15 -3.01
CA LEU A 125 -15.07 11.01 -3.87
C LEU A 125 -14.90 9.68 -3.12
N ILE A 126 -13.78 9.50 -2.41
CA ILE A 126 -13.54 8.29 -1.61
C ILE A 126 -14.57 8.18 -0.48
N ALA A 127 -14.86 9.28 0.23
CA ALA A 127 -15.87 9.30 1.29
C ALA A 127 -17.26 8.87 0.78
N SER A 128 -17.70 9.39 -0.37
CA SER A 128 -19.01 9.06 -0.98
C SER A 128 -19.15 7.59 -1.39
N ARG A 129 -18.03 6.88 -1.54
CA ARG A 129 -17.97 5.45 -1.88
C ARG A 129 -17.79 4.55 -0.66
N HIS A 130 -17.48 5.11 0.50
CA HIS A 130 -17.25 4.34 1.72
C HIS A 130 -18.58 3.86 2.31
N PRO A 131 -18.81 2.55 2.49
CA PRO A 131 -20.10 2.00 2.95
C PRO A 131 -20.59 2.61 4.27
N GLY A 132 -19.70 2.76 5.25
CA GLY A 132 -20.02 3.32 6.57
C GLY A 132 -20.06 4.85 6.66
N LEU A 133 -19.88 5.58 5.55
CA LEU A 133 -19.98 7.05 5.52
C LEU A 133 -21.10 7.56 4.60
N ARG A 134 -21.87 6.64 4.00
CA ARG A 134 -23.10 6.99 3.27
C ARG A 134 -24.20 7.20 4.31
N GLU A 135 -24.69 8.43 4.43
CA GLU A 135 -25.95 8.74 5.12
C GLU A 135 -27.15 8.20 4.33
#